data_AF-A0A4V2A6G6-F1
#
_entry.id   AF-A0A4V2A6G6-F1
#
_cell.length_a   1.000
_cell.length_b   1.000
_cell.length_c   1.000
_cell.angle_alpha   90.00
_cell.angle_beta   90.00
_cell.angle_gamma   90.00
#
_symmetry.space_group_name_H-M   'P 1'
#
loop_
_entity.id
_entity.type
_entity.pdbx_description
1 polymer ?
#
loop_
_entity_poly.entity_id
_entity_poly.type
_entity_poly.pdbx_seq_one_letter_code
_entity_poly.pdbx_strand_id
1 'polypeptide(L)'
;MLEPDPQLYPYIRQMAARPRRINDDGQERGFDERECALYGLAKFRKQGDREIIRHALRSHYAELSHVSFRLMQNYPDTAWNQILKKYYRNRFFEFTGYRVAQPEDFINAVVAQQDDSSAALLNRMLDDLPKMRYFPYRDRVDEHLVEQIWLHDIPAYAQIRKRVKPRAEAFGRKVAKFETLETPEIRSRADSGKNKEKLNLMWLDWRDG
;
A
#
# COMPACT_ATOMS: atom_id res chain seq x y z
N MET A 1 16.79 -9.16 -4.63
CA MET A 1 16.60 -8.51 -3.32
C MET A 1 17.88 -8.77 -2.52
N LEU A 2 18.51 -7.76 -1.91
CA LEU A 2 19.72 -7.98 -1.10
C LEU A 2 19.32 -8.56 0.26
N GLU A 3 19.91 -9.70 0.61
CA GLU A 3 19.78 -10.31 1.95
C GLU A 3 20.37 -9.37 3.01
N PRO A 4 19.75 -9.25 4.21
CA PRO A 4 20.24 -8.37 5.26
C PRO A 4 21.54 -8.92 5.87
N ASP A 5 22.55 -8.07 6.04
CA ASP A 5 23.80 -8.45 6.69
C ASP A 5 23.56 -8.83 8.16
N PRO A 6 23.83 -10.08 8.59
CA PRO A 6 23.67 -10.52 9.96
C PRO A 6 24.48 -9.71 10.97
N GLN A 7 25.62 -9.13 10.57
CA GLN A 7 26.46 -8.31 11.46
C GLN A 7 25.77 -7.00 11.86
N LEU A 8 24.85 -6.49 11.03
CA LEU A 8 24.09 -5.28 11.31
C LEU A 8 22.88 -5.52 12.23
N TYR A 9 22.50 -6.78 12.44
CA TYR A 9 21.30 -7.13 13.21
C TYR A 9 21.26 -6.50 14.62
N PRO A 10 22.32 -6.58 15.46
CA PRO A 10 22.29 -6.00 16.80
C PRO A 10 22.06 -4.49 16.78
N TYR A 11 22.68 -3.79 15.83
CA TYR A 11 22.55 -2.34 15.66
C TYR A 11 21.15 -1.94 15.20
N ILE A 12 20.62 -2.62 14.18
CA ILE A 12 19.27 -2.38 13.67
C ILE A 12 18.22 -2.63 14.76
N ARG A 13 18.36 -3.73 15.50
CA ARG A 13 17.47 -4.05 16.62
C ARG A 13 17.54 -3.00 17.72
N GLN A 14 18.74 -2.51 18.05
CA GLN A 14 18.91 -1.42 19.02
C GLN A 14 18.22 -0.14 18.53
N MET A 15 18.37 0.22 17.25
CA MET A 15 17.74 1.40 16.66
C MET A 15 16.21 1.30 16.59
N ALA A 16 15.67 0.09 16.41
CA ALA A 16 14.24 -0.18 16.40
C ALA A 16 13.61 -0.16 17.81
N ALA A 17 14.35 -0.62 18.82
CA ALA A 17 13.82 -0.87 20.16
C ALA A 17 13.63 0.38 21.03
N ARG A 18 14.29 1.51 20.71
CA ARG A 18 14.24 2.71 21.54
C ARG A 18 13.96 3.98 20.72
N PRO A 19 13.23 4.96 21.29
CA PRO A 19 13.17 6.30 20.74
C PRO A 19 14.58 6.89 20.55
N ARG A 20 14.79 7.62 19.46
CA ARG A 20 16.09 8.25 19.19
C ARG A 20 16.23 9.65 19.71
N ARG A 21 15.13 10.40 19.69
CA ARG A 21 15.06 11.76 20.25
C ARG A 21 13.82 11.81 21.10
N ILE A 22 13.96 12.35 22.29
CA ILE A 22 12.85 12.56 23.22
C ILE A 22 12.77 14.07 23.48
N ASN A 23 11.58 14.65 23.38
CA ASN A 23 11.37 16.05 23.76
C ASN A 23 11.35 16.21 25.28
N ASP A 24 11.30 17.46 25.75
CA ASP A 24 11.28 17.76 27.18
C ASP A 24 10.07 17.16 27.91
N ASP A 25 8.99 16.84 27.18
CA ASP A 25 7.78 16.17 27.69
C ASP A 25 7.87 14.63 27.72
N GLY A 26 9.02 14.04 27.40
CA GLY A 26 9.20 12.59 27.40
C GLY A 26 8.61 11.86 26.19
N GLN A 27 8.18 12.56 25.15
CA GLN A 27 7.65 12.03 23.90
C GLN A 27 8.74 11.88 22.83
N GLU A 28 8.64 10.82 22.02
CA GLU A 28 9.56 10.62 20.88
C GLU A 28 9.36 11.72 19.83
N ARG A 29 10.49 12.27 19.33
CA ARG A 29 10.52 13.18 18.17
C ARG A 29 11.20 12.48 16.99
N GLY A 30 10.53 12.48 15.84
CA GLY A 30 11.11 11.99 14.59
C GLY A 30 11.05 10.46 14.49
N PHE A 31 9.84 9.93 14.29
CA PHE A 31 9.61 8.49 14.12
C PHE A 31 10.19 7.94 12.80
N ASP A 32 10.53 8.78 11.83
CA ASP A 32 11.07 8.42 10.51
C ASP A 32 12.37 7.61 10.56
N GLU A 33 13.33 8.02 11.41
CA GLU A 33 14.58 7.27 11.60
C GLU A 33 14.32 5.88 12.22
N ARG A 34 13.28 5.80 13.06
CA ARG A 34 12.87 4.55 13.71
C ARG A 34 12.10 3.65 12.74
N GLU A 35 11.22 4.19 11.89
CA GLU A 35 10.53 3.44 10.83
C GLU A 35 11.51 2.71 9.91
N CYS A 36 12.58 3.37 9.48
CA CYS A 36 13.62 2.73 8.67
C CYS A 36 14.26 1.54 9.40
N ALA A 37 14.52 1.68 10.70
CA ALA A 37 15.06 0.60 11.53
C ALA A 37 14.05 -0.53 11.74
N LEU A 38 12.76 -0.23 11.92
CA LEU A 38 11.68 -1.22 12.00
C LEU A 38 11.58 -2.04 10.69
N TYR A 39 11.63 -1.36 9.54
CA TYR A 39 11.63 -2.03 8.23
C TYR A 39 12.88 -2.90 8.04
N GLY A 40 14.05 -2.39 8.44
CA GLY A 40 15.29 -3.16 8.47
C GLY A 40 15.19 -4.38 9.37
N LEU A 41 14.57 -4.26 10.54
CA LEU A 41 14.40 -5.34 11.49
C LEU A 41 13.47 -6.43 10.96
N ALA A 42 12.38 -6.04 10.27
CA ALA A 42 11.43 -6.97 9.66
C ALA A 42 12.08 -7.91 8.62
N LYS A 43 13.13 -7.45 7.92
CA LYS A 43 13.88 -8.26 6.95
C LYS A 43 14.50 -9.52 7.55
N PHE A 44 14.88 -9.49 8.82
CA PHE A 44 15.49 -10.65 9.50
C PHE A 44 14.46 -11.72 9.90
N ARG A 45 13.15 -11.40 9.87
CA ARG A 45 12.04 -12.33 10.11
C ARG A 45 12.11 -13.13 11.43
N LYS A 46 12.84 -12.64 12.44
CA LYS A 46 12.93 -13.29 13.75
C LYS A 46 11.64 -13.08 14.54
N GLN A 47 11.14 -14.14 15.17
CA GLN A 47 9.84 -14.14 15.84
C GLN A 47 9.75 -13.11 16.97
N GLY A 48 10.82 -12.95 17.77
CA GLY A 48 10.87 -12.00 18.89
C GLY A 48 10.86 -10.52 18.49
N ASP A 49 11.16 -10.20 17.23
CA ASP A 49 11.20 -8.82 16.76
C ASP A 49 9.83 -8.28 16.34
N ARG A 50 8.86 -9.18 16.10
CA ARG A 50 7.50 -8.80 15.70
C ARG A 50 6.80 -7.94 16.75
N GLU A 51 6.98 -8.25 18.03
CA GLU A 51 6.40 -7.46 19.12
C GLU A 51 7.01 -6.07 19.21
N ILE A 52 8.32 -5.94 18.98
CA ILE A 52 9.00 -4.62 18.94
C ILE A 52 8.39 -3.77 17.84
N ILE A 53 8.25 -4.34 16.64
CA ILE A 53 7.68 -3.65 15.48
C ILE A 53 6.23 -3.26 15.74
N ARG A 54 5.42 -4.21 16.23
CA ARG A 54 4.01 -3.98 16.52
C ARG A 54 3.79 -2.92 17.58
N HIS A 55 4.53 -2.97 18.67
CA HIS A 55 4.44 -1.98 19.73
C HIS A 55 4.77 -0.58 19.18
N ALA A 56 5.88 -0.45 18.45
CA ALA A 56 6.29 0.84 17.88
C ALA A 56 5.24 1.39 16.90
N LEU A 57 4.82 0.62 15.90
CA LEU A 57 3.84 1.07 14.91
C LEU A 57 2.48 1.41 15.53
N ARG A 58 2.06 0.69 16.59
CA ARG A 58 0.81 0.97 17.30
C ARG A 58 0.88 2.27 18.10
N SER A 59 2.01 2.53 18.76
CA SER A 59 2.25 3.73 19.56
C SER A 59 2.37 4.97 18.67
N HIS A 60 2.96 4.83 17.47
CA HIS A 60 3.18 5.91 16.51
C HIS A 60 2.22 5.88 15.31
N TYR A 61 1.01 5.33 15.49
CA TYR A 61 0.07 5.16 14.38
C TYR A 61 -0.30 6.49 13.67
N ALA A 62 -0.16 7.64 14.33
CA ALA A 62 -0.45 8.94 13.72
C ALA A 62 0.68 9.44 12.80
N GLU A 63 1.87 8.86 12.91
CA GLU A 63 3.10 9.26 12.23
C GLU A 63 3.51 8.27 11.12
N LEU A 64 2.67 7.26 10.84
CA LEU A 64 3.01 6.23 9.85
C LEU A 64 3.25 6.84 8.47
N SER A 65 4.39 6.51 7.87
CA SER A 65 4.75 6.92 6.52
C SER A 65 4.68 5.77 5.50
N HIS A 66 5.06 6.06 4.25
CA HIS A 66 5.25 5.06 3.20
C HIS A 66 6.18 3.91 3.63
N VAL A 67 7.15 4.15 4.53
CA VAL A 67 8.06 3.11 5.05
C VAL A 67 7.29 2.09 5.90
N SER A 68 6.42 2.57 6.79
CA SER A 68 5.56 1.73 7.62
C SER A 68 4.60 0.88 6.78
N PHE A 69 3.98 1.47 5.75
CA PHE A 69 3.08 0.71 4.89
C PHE A 69 3.81 -0.30 4.01
N ARG A 70 5.00 0.05 3.51
CA ARG A 70 5.88 -0.91 2.82
C ARG A 70 6.31 -2.06 3.73
N LEU A 71 6.54 -1.80 5.02
CA LEU A 71 6.80 -2.85 6.01
C LEU A 71 5.62 -3.82 6.08
N MET A 72 4.41 -3.30 6.31
CA MET A 72 3.19 -4.12 6.46
C MET A 72 2.85 -4.88 5.17
N GLN A 73 3.19 -4.32 4.01
CA GLN A 73 3.03 -4.96 2.71
C GLN A 73 4.03 -6.11 2.50
N ASN A 74 5.31 -5.89 2.78
CA ASN A 74 6.37 -6.88 2.53
C ASN A 74 6.45 -7.97 3.60
N TYR A 75 5.90 -7.70 4.79
CA TYR A 75 5.87 -8.62 5.92
C TYR A 75 4.46 -8.65 6.52
N PRO A 76 3.46 -9.25 5.84
CA PRO A 76 2.08 -9.32 6.33
C PRO A 76 2.00 -10.04 7.68
N ASP A 77 1.17 -9.49 8.57
CA ASP A 77 0.89 -10.03 9.90
C ASP A 77 -0.51 -9.55 10.29
N THR A 78 -1.39 -10.46 10.71
CA THR A 78 -2.78 -10.13 11.03
C THR A 78 -2.90 -9.09 12.15
N ALA A 79 -1.85 -8.88 12.96
CA ALA A 79 -1.80 -7.82 13.94
C ALA A 79 -1.76 -6.41 13.33
N TRP A 80 -1.32 -6.25 12.07
CA TRP A 80 -1.35 -4.97 11.34
C TRP A 80 -2.77 -4.46 11.15
N ASN A 81 -3.77 -5.34 11.06
CA ASN A 81 -5.16 -4.95 10.88
C ASN A 81 -5.68 -3.97 11.92
N GLN A 82 -5.28 -4.12 13.19
CA GLN A 82 -5.70 -3.18 14.23
C GLN A 82 -5.10 -1.79 14.02
N ILE A 83 -3.83 -1.74 13.60
CA ILE A 83 -3.11 -0.50 13.31
C ILE A 83 -3.69 0.17 12.07
N LEU A 84 -3.90 -0.59 10.99
CA LEU A 84 -4.48 -0.11 9.73
C LEU A 84 -5.90 0.44 9.92
N LYS A 85 -6.76 -0.25 10.68
CA LYS A 85 -8.09 0.26 11.04
C LYS A 85 -8.04 1.54 11.86
N LYS A 86 -7.11 1.62 12.82
CA LYS A 86 -6.91 2.83 13.65
C LYS A 86 -6.38 3.99 12.81
N TYR A 87 -5.43 3.76 11.91
CA TYR A 87 -4.92 4.76 10.97
C TYR A 87 -6.04 5.25 10.07
N TYR A 88 -6.81 4.33 9.46
CA TYR A 88 -7.92 4.68 8.59
C TYR A 88 -8.91 5.63 9.23
N ARG A 89 -9.36 5.29 10.45
CA ARG A 89 -10.35 6.08 11.19
C ARG A 89 -9.89 7.50 11.50
N ASN A 90 -8.59 7.68 11.78
CA ASN A 90 -8.10 8.91 12.40
C ASN A 90 -7.21 9.75 11.47
N ARG A 91 -6.62 9.17 10.42
CA ARG A 91 -5.54 9.81 9.65
C ARG A 91 -5.72 9.73 8.14
N PHE A 92 -6.36 8.69 7.63
CA PHE A 92 -6.47 8.47 6.17
C PHE A 92 -7.20 9.58 5.41
N PHE A 93 -7.98 10.44 6.07
CA PHE A 93 -8.62 11.59 5.42
C PHE A 93 -8.02 12.94 5.83
N GLU A 94 -7.04 12.96 6.72
CA GLU A 94 -6.36 14.18 7.20
C GLU A 94 -5.23 14.64 6.25
N PHE A 95 -5.23 14.16 5.01
CA PHE A 95 -4.18 14.42 4.02
C PHE A 95 -3.98 15.91 3.78
N THR A 96 -3.00 16.47 4.48
CA THR A 96 -2.57 17.86 4.38
C THR A 96 -1.03 17.90 4.48
N GLY A 97 -0.34 17.84 3.34
CA GLY A 97 1.08 18.21 3.25
C GLY A 97 2.08 17.14 2.77
N TYR A 98 3.32 17.59 2.56
CA TYR A 98 4.46 16.94 1.88
C TYR A 98 5.08 15.72 2.59
N ARG A 99 4.58 15.33 3.77
CA ARG A 99 5.19 14.30 4.65
C ARG A 99 4.25 13.16 5.04
N VAL A 100 3.01 13.16 4.54
CA VAL A 100 2.01 12.12 4.85
C VAL A 100 2.17 10.96 3.86
N ALA A 101 2.13 9.71 4.36
CA ALA A 101 2.13 8.50 3.52
C ALA A 101 1.07 8.60 2.41
N GLN A 102 1.37 8.23 1.17
CA GLN A 102 0.37 8.33 0.09
C GLN A 102 -0.81 7.37 0.36
N PRO A 103 -2.05 7.73 -0.02
CA PRO A 103 -3.22 6.87 0.19
C PRO A 103 -3.05 5.48 -0.45
N GLU A 104 -2.34 5.41 -1.58
CA GLU A 104 -2.06 4.16 -2.29
C GLU A 104 -1.13 3.23 -1.52
N ASP A 105 -0.12 3.77 -0.83
CA ASP A 105 0.74 2.97 0.05
C ASP A 105 -0.09 2.30 1.15
N PHE A 106 -1.04 3.05 1.74
CA PHE A 106 -1.97 2.52 2.72
C PHE A 106 -2.86 1.42 2.13
N ILE A 107 -3.46 1.65 0.96
CA ILE A 107 -4.30 0.64 0.28
C ILE A 107 -3.50 -0.64 0.03
N ASN A 108 -2.26 -0.53 -0.47
CA ASN A 108 -1.40 -1.68 -0.73
C ASN A 108 -1.08 -2.46 0.55
N ALA A 109 -0.85 -1.76 1.66
CA ALA A 109 -0.63 -2.40 2.96
C ALA A 109 -1.88 -3.14 3.48
N VAL A 110 -3.08 -2.59 3.28
CA VAL A 110 -4.34 -3.26 3.62
C VAL A 110 -4.52 -4.51 2.77
N VAL A 111 -4.35 -4.37 1.45
CA VAL A 111 -4.55 -5.45 0.49
C VAL A 111 -3.62 -6.64 0.76
N ALA A 112 -2.37 -6.36 1.15
CA ALA A 112 -1.37 -7.37 1.47
C ALA A 112 -1.72 -8.28 2.66
N GLN A 113 -2.67 -7.90 3.52
CA GLN A 113 -3.09 -8.76 4.63
C GLN A 113 -3.98 -9.92 4.18
N GLN A 114 -4.69 -9.77 3.05
CA GLN A 114 -5.43 -10.85 2.37
C GLN A 114 -6.42 -11.65 3.24
N ASP A 115 -7.06 -10.99 4.21
CA ASP A 115 -8.00 -11.63 5.14
C ASP A 115 -9.37 -10.92 5.17
N ASP A 116 -10.34 -11.50 5.88
CA ASP A 116 -11.69 -10.92 5.99
C ASP A 116 -11.69 -9.54 6.66
N SER A 117 -10.69 -9.28 7.51
CA SER A 117 -10.54 -8.00 8.20
C SER A 117 -10.06 -6.91 7.24
N SER A 118 -9.11 -7.21 6.34
CA SER A 118 -8.74 -6.30 5.26
C SER A 118 -9.85 -6.15 4.24
N ALA A 119 -10.57 -7.22 3.90
CA ALA A 119 -11.73 -7.17 3.01
C ALA A 119 -12.80 -6.19 3.53
N ALA A 120 -13.14 -6.28 4.81
CA ALA A 120 -14.09 -5.38 5.46
C ALA A 120 -13.62 -3.92 5.47
N LEU A 121 -12.31 -3.69 5.64
CA LEU A 121 -11.75 -2.34 5.58
C LEU A 121 -11.81 -1.77 4.15
N LEU A 122 -11.41 -2.55 3.14
CA LEU A 122 -11.52 -2.16 1.73
C LEU A 122 -12.98 -1.89 1.33
N ASN A 123 -13.91 -2.73 1.79
CA ASN A 123 -15.34 -2.53 1.57
C ASN A 123 -15.83 -1.19 2.14
N ARG A 124 -15.39 -0.86 3.36
CA ARG A 124 -15.70 0.42 4.00
C ARG A 124 -15.09 1.60 3.23
N MET A 125 -13.87 1.46 2.73
CA MET A 125 -13.23 2.50 1.92
C MET A 125 -14.03 2.83 0.67
N LEU A 126 -14.59 1.81 -0.02
CA LEU A 126 -15.48 2.02 -1.17
C LEU A 126 -16.74 2.81 -0.81
N ASP A 127 -17.25 2.66 0.41
CA ASP A 127 -18.46 3.35 0.87
C ASP A 127 -18.16 4.79 1.36
N ASP A 128 -16.98 5.00 1.93
CA ASP A 128 -16.60 6.27 2.56
C ASP A 128 -15.96 7.26 1.56
N LEU A 129 -15.12 6.79 0.62
CA LEU A 129 -14.44 7.66 -0.36
C LEU A 129 -15.39 8.56 -1.17
N PRO A 130 -16.53 8.08 -1.71
CA PRO A 130 -17.47 8.92 -2.46
C PRO A 130 -18.05 10.07 -1.63
N LYS A 131 -18.14 9.93 -0.31
CA LYS A 131 -18.67 10.94 0.61
C LYS A 131 -17.68 12.08 0.88
N MET A 132 -16.40 11.87 0.58
CA MET A 132 -15.34 12.84 0.85
C MET A 132 -15.14 13.83 -0.30
N ARG A 133 -16.05 14.81 -0.40
CA ARG A 133 -16.09 15.80 -1.49
C ARG A 133 -14.79 16.58 -1.70
N TYR A 134 -14.05 16.87 -0.63
CA TYR A 134 -12.85 17.72 -0.66
C TYR A 134 -11.55 16.94 -0.51
N PHE A 135 -11.58 15.61 -0.59
CA PHE A 135 -10.39 14.80 -0.47
C PHE A 135 -9.50 14.98 -1.71
N PRO A 136 -8.26 15.48 -1.56
CA PRO A 136 -7.35 15.61 -2.68
C PRO A 136 -7.13 14.26 -3.37
N TYR A 137 -7.07 14.25 -4.69
CA TYR A 137 -6.82 13.02 -5.48
C TYR A 137 -7.86 11.91 -5.28
N ARG A 138 -9.07 12.22 -4.80
CA ARG A 138 -10.13 11.22 -4.57
C ARG A 138 -10.30 10.24 -5.73
N ASP A 139 -10.42 10.74 -6.95
CA ASP A 139 -10.68 9.90 -8.11
C ASP A 139 -9.50 8.94 -8.36
N ARG A 140 -8.24 9.41 -8.25
CA ARG A 140 -7.05 8.55 -8.35
C ARG A 140 -7.00 7.48 -7.25
N VAL A 141 -7.34 7.83 -6.01
CA VAL A 141 -7.36 6.89 -4.88
C VAL A 141 -8.47 5.86 -5.03
N ASP A 142 -9.62 6.29 -5.53
CA ASP A 142 -10.77 5.44 -5.83
C ASP A 142 -10.46 4.45 -6.97
N GLU A 143 -9.79 4.91 -8.03
CA GLU A 143 -9.28 4.09 -9.13
C GLU A 143 -8.30 3.03 -8.62
N HIS A 144 -7.30 3.45 -7.84
CA HIS A 144 -6.31 2.53 -7.24
C HIS A 144 -6.98 1.50 -6.31
N LEU A 145 -7.96 1.92 -5.51
CA LEU A 145 -8.71 1.00 -4.63
C LEU A 145 -9.45 -0.07 -5.44
N VAL A 146 -10.16 0.32 -6.50
CA VAL A 146 -10.86 -0.61 -7.38
C VAL A 146 -9.88 -1.57 -8.06
N GLU A 147 -8.79 -1.05 -8.59
CA GLU A 147 -7.76 -1.85 -9.24
C GLU A 147 -7.18 -2.89 -8.27
N GLN A 148 -6.77 -2.47 -7.08
CA GLN A 148 -6.18 -3.40 -6.11
C GLN A 148 -7.17 -4.47 -5.66
N ILE A 149 -8.44 -4.15 -5.44
CA ILE A 149 -9.46 -5.16 -5.12
C ILE A 149 -9.65 -6.13 -6.29
N TRP A 150 -9.67 -5.62 -7.53
CA TRP A 150 -9.92 -6.42 -8.72
C TRP A 150 -8.78 -7.41 -9.01
N LEU A 151 -7.53 -6.96 -8.90
CA LEU A 151 -6.31 -7.73 -9.18
C LEU A 151 -6.04 -8.84 -8.14
N HIS A 152 -6.60 -8.76 -6.94
CA HIS A 152 -6.38 -9.74 -5.88
C HIS A 152 -7.53 -10.75 -5.82
N ASP A 153 -7.43 -11.80 -6.65
CA ASP A 153 -8.40 -12.90 -6.68
C ASP A 153 -8.21 -13.89 -5.52
N ILE A 154 -8.71 -13.52 -4.35
CA ILE A 154 -8.68 -14.35 -3.14
C ILE A 154 -10.09 -14.53 -2.55
N PRO A 155 -10.36 -15.63 -1.83
CA PRO A 155 -11.68 -15.93 -1.28
C PRO A 155 -12.27 -14.79 -0.42
N ALA A 156 -11.44 -14.17 0.44
CA ALA A 156 -11.85 -13.06 1.30
C ALA A 156 -12.42 -11.87 0.50
N TYR A 157 -11.92 -11.65 -0.73
CA TYR A 157 -12.30 -10.50 -1.56
C TYR A 157 -13.41 -10.82 -2.56
N ALA A 158 -13.88 -12.06 -2.65
CA ALA A 158 -14.83 -12.50 -3.67
C ALA A 158 -16.11 -11.63 -3.75
N GLN A 159 -16.67 -11.24 -2.59
CA GLN A 159 -17.88 -10.41 -2.56
C GLN A 159 -17.60 -8.95 -2.94
N ILE A 160 -16.49 -8.38 -2.48
CA ILE A 160 -16.13 -6.99 -2.83
C ILE A 160 -15.70 -6.88 -4.29
N ARG A 161 -15.09 -7.92 -4.88
CA ARG A 161 -14.77 -7.99 -6.32
C ARG A 161 -16.02 -7.90 -7.19
N LYS A 162 -17.12 -8.57 -6.80
CA LYS A 162 -18.41 -8.44 -7.49
C LYS A 162 -18.92 -6.99 -7.48
N ARG A 163 -18.75 -6.27 -6.35
CA ARG A 163 -19.17 -4.86 -6.23
C ARG A 163 -18.38 -3.95 -7.16
N VAL A 164 -17.07 -4.16 -7.28
CA VAL A 164 -16.20 -3.28 -8.08
C VAL A 164 -16.13 -3.68 -9.56
N LYS A 165 -16.55 -4.89 -9.93
CA LYS A 165 -16.49 -5.40 -11.31
C LYS A 165 -16.98 -4.41 -12.39
N PRO A 166 -18.16 -3.76 -12.26
CA PRO A 166 -18.61 -2.81 -13.29
C PRO A 166 -17.65 -1.62 -13.48
N ARG A 167 -17.01 -1.18 -12.38
CA ARG A 167 -16.05 -0.07 -12.37
C ARG A 167 -14.70 -0.54 -12.94
N ALA A 168 -14.22 -1.71 -12.53
CA ALA A 168 -13.00 -2.33 -13.03
C ALA A 168 -13.04 -2.52 -14.57
N GLU A 169 -14.14 -3.05 -15.10
CA GLU A 169 -14.33 -3.22 -16.55
C GLU A 169 -14.38 -1.88 -17.30
N ALA A 170 -14.92 -0.83 -16.68
CA ALA A 170 -14.92 0.49 -17.28
C ALA A 170 -13.50 1.08 -17.41
N PHE A 171 -12.59 0.78 -16.49
CA PHE A 171 -11.17 1.15 -16.60
C PHE A 171 -10.49 0.42 -17.75
N GLY A 172 -10.65 -0.91 -17.85
CA GLY A 172 -10.09 -1.70 -18.94
C GLY A 172 -10.54 -1.21 -20.33
N ARG A 173 -11.81 -0.80 -20.46
CA ARG A 173 -12.33 -0.20 -21.70
C ARG A 173 -11.74 1.19 -22.01
N LYS A 174 -11.46 2.01 -20.99
CA LYS A 174 -10.81 3.32 -21.19
C LYS A 174 -9.37 3.16 -21.67
N VAL A 175 -8.58 2.29 -21.04
CA VAL A 175 -7.18 2.03 -21.42
C VAL A 175 -7.09 1.48 -22.85
N ALA A 176 -7.91 0.47 -23.20
CA ALA A 176 -7.97 -0.07 -24.56
C ALA A 176 -8.38 0.99 -25.61
N LYS A 177 -9.26 1.93 -25.24
CA LYS A 177 -9.67 3.02 -26.14
C LYS A 177 -8.53 4.02 -26.39
N PHE A 178 -7.69 4.31 -25.40
CA PHE A 178 -6.50 5.15 -25.58
C PHE A 178 -5.43 4.48 -26.46
N GLU A 179 -5.24 3.16 -26.36
CA GLU A 179 -4.33 2.41 -27.24
C GLU A 179 -4.81 2.37 -28.70
N THR A 180 -6.13 2.37 -28.93
CA THR A 180 -6.71 2.49 -30.28
C THR A 180 -6.72 3.92 -30.84
N LEU A 181 -6.49 4.94 -29.99
CA LEU A 181 -6.46 6.36 -30.37
C LEU A 181 -5.03 6.89 -30.55
N GLU A 182 -3.98 6.07 -30.38
CA GLU A 182 -2.67 6.37 -30.95
C GLU A 182 -2.80 6.38 -32.48
N THR A 183 -2.87 7.59 -33.03
CA THR A 183 -3.01 7.90 -34.45
C THR A 183 -1.96 7.16 -35.30
N PRO A 184 -2.29 6.76 -36.55
CA PRO A 184 -1.36 6.07 -37.46
C PRO A 184 -0.03 6.80 -37.68
N GLU A 185 0.02 8.11 -37.42
CA GLU A 185 1.19 8.96 -37.62
C GLU A 185 2.33 8.72 -36.61
N ILE A 186 2.07 8.15 -35.44
CA ILE A 186 3.13 7.87 -34.44
C ILE A 186 3.81 6.50 -34.69
N ARG A 187 3.14 5.59 -35.42
CA ARG A 187 3.71 4.27 -35.76
C ARG A 187 4.91 4.33 -36.70
N SER A 188 5.13 5.40 -37.45
CA SER A 188 6.28 5.53 -38.35
C SER A 188 7.59 5.94 -37.65
N ARG A 189 7.55 6.29 -36.36
CA ARG A 189 8.75 6.74 -35.60
C ARG A 189 9.16 5.82 -34.44
N ALA A 190 8.37 4.80 -34.12
CA ALA A 190 8.63 3.91 -32.98
C ALA A 190 9.23 2.53 -33.35
N ASP A 191 9.74 2.38 -34.57
CA ASP A 191 10.48 1.18 -35.02
C ASP A 191 11.95 1.13 -34.52
N SER A 192 12.29 1.90 -33.49
CA SER A 192 13.55 1.75 -32.75
C SER A 192 13.33 1.26 -31.32
N GLY A 193 12.99 -0.02 -31.22
CA GLY A 193 13.53 -0.89 -30.17
C GLY A 193 12.80 -0.96 -28.83
N LYS A 194 12.21 -2.14 -28.59
CA LYS A 194 12.09 -2.82 -27.28
C LYS A 194 11.40 -2.06 -26.15
N ASN A 195 10.09 -1.84 -26.24
CA ASN A 195 9.28 -1.72 -25.00
C ASN A 195 7.77 -2.04 -25.12
N LYS A 196 7.32 -2.71 -26.19
CA LYS A 196 5.89 -3.02 -26.39
C LYS A 196 5.46 -4.41 -25.89
N GLU A 197 6.39 -5.33 -25.61
CA GLU A 197 6.03 -6.72 -25.27
C GLU A 197 5.58 -6.92 -23.81
N LYS A 198 5.97 -6.06 -22.86
CA LYS A 198 5.68 -6.32 -21.43
C LYS A 198 4.27 -5.92 -20.96
N LEU A 199 3.61 -4.98 -21.63
CA LEU A 199 2.28 -4.51 -21.22
C LEU A 199 1.15 -5.26 -21.94
N ASN A 200 1.35 -5.68 -23.19
CA ASN A 200 0.35 -6.45 -23.94
C ASN A 200 0.17 -7.89 -23.42
N LEU A 201 1.23 -8.51 -22.89
CA LEU A 201 1.15 -9.89 -22.36
C LEU A 201 0.36 -9.98 -21.04
N MET A 202 0.19 -8.89 -20.28
CA MET A 202 -0.52 -8.93 -19.00
C MET A 202 -2.05 -8.88 -19.13
N TRP A 203 -2.58 -8.41 -20.27
CA TRP A 203 -4.01 -8.22 -20.48
C TRP A 203 -4.64 -9.17 -21.52
N LEU A 204 -3.83 -9.86 -22.33
CA LEU A 204 -4.30 -10.82 -23.33
C LEU A 204 -4.52 -12.24 -22.76
N ASP A 205 -3.81 -12.63 -21.70
CA ASP A 205 -3.93 -13.96 -21.07
C ASP A 205 -5.22 -14.15 -20.22
N TRP A 206 -6.10 -13.16 -20.12
CA TRP A 206 -7.27 -13.17 -19.22
C TRP A 206 -8.64 -13.27 -19.92
N ARG A 207 -8.67 -13.57 -21.23
CA ARG A 207 -9.93 -13.80 -21.95
C ARG A 207 -10.34 -15.28 -22.05
N ASP A 208 -9.44 -16.22 -21.78
CA ASP A 208 -9.74 -17.66 -21.84
C ASP A 208 -9.24 -18.36 -20.56
N GLY A 209 -10.12 -18.51 -19.56
CA GLY A 209 -9.86 -19.19 -18.29
C GLY A 209 -11.07 -19.24 -17.38
#